data_AF-A0A2N5M0N3-F1
#
_entry.id   AF-A0A2N5M0N3-F1
#
_cell.length_a   1.000
_cell.length_b   1.000
_cell.length_c   1.000
_cell.angle_alpha   90.00
_cell.angle_beta   90.00
_cell.angle_gamma   90.00
#
_symmetry.space_group_name_H-M   'P 1'
#
loop_
_entity.id
_entity.type
_entity.pdbx_description
1 polymer ?
#
loop_
_entity_poly.entity_id
_entity_poly.type
_entity_poly.pdbx_seq_one_letter_code
_entity_poly.pdbx_strand_id
1 'polypeptide(L)'
;MKIQRTKSLKRTFTLILLCFIITLFLLNSVLILLNTNASIKNTVEFNSTMHAERTAKAIDPDLYQEFLKNPVDNEVYQELRTQLDDYRVKMGAMYVYTMAVAKDHSIKLMIDGLPQKEAAPIGEPTTATGYTDIEPALSGNLTSTGIVKDPEYGEYMSAFAPIKDEAGKVIGVLGVDIEAAQVRGITKTVFKESIPFQLGISFIFLAAILISLNYYLGKKLQPLTVLTEVAKKITEGNLLDAKKSLNSIHIKTPDEIGRLRDSIRDMSSILESMIRNMQLTAEKVNVKSIDLSHASTELLDGSSQIATTMNEMADGAGTQAAVATELAEKMNEFTDLINKAASIEKELSAINLTLSSHTSTGYQLMKQSVTGMDDISEVMTRSAAEVKDLAIQTSQVSSIVSLIQGIANQTNLLALNAAIEAARAGEQGKGFAVVASEVGKLAQEVSSAVKEIQDIVGEVDANSARVIHSLEEGLQTVDIGHSNVKETGNTFKEISNLIKGLNQINTELSKHMNVIVQQQNNISLSIEEIAAIAEQSAAGIEQVSASSQQMSGFTEGINNWVHELSKTSRELKDESERFKV
;
A
#
# COMPACT_ATOMS: atom_id res chain seq x y z
N MET A 1 29.25 -40.70 2.48
CA MET A 1 28.40 -40.66 1.27
C MET A 1 28.80 -41.83 0.36
N LYS A 2 27.93 -42.83 0.17
CA LYS A 2 28.22 -44.00 -0.69
C LYS A 2 28.29 -43.54 -2.15
N ILE A 3 29.46 -43.63 -2.77
CA ILE A 3 29.62 -43.42 -4.21
C ILE A 3 28.91 -44.58 -4.92
N GLN A 4 27.64 -44.37 -5.29
CA GLN A 4 26.94 -45.23 -6.23
C GLN A 4 27.75 -45.21 -7.53
N ARG A 5 28.43 -46.32 -7.83
CA ARG A 5 29.02 -46.55 -9.14
C ARG A 5 27.89 -46.54 -10.17
N THR A 6 27.68 -45.39 -10.82
CA THR A 6 26.76 -45.26 -11.94
C THR A 6 27.24 -46.22 -13.02
N LYS A 7 26.45 -47.29 -13.23
CA LYS A 7 26.71 -48.22 -14.33
C LYS A 7 26.55 -47.42 -15.62
N SER A 8 27.65 -47.17 -16.32
CA SER A 8 27.63 -46.49 -17.61
C SER A 8 26.61 -47.17 -18.52
N LEU A 9 25.68 -46.38 -19.08
CA LEU A 9 24.64 -46.87 -19.99
C LEU A 9 25.25 -47.70 -21.13
N LYS A 10 26.41 -47.24 -21.63
CA LYS A 10 27.25 -47.96 -22.59
C LYS A 10 27.58 -49.37 -22.09
N ARG A 11 28.11 -49.49 -20.87
CA ARG A 11 28.51 -50.78 -20.27
C ARG A 11 27.32 -51.73 -20.10
N THR A 12 26.16 -51.22 -19.71
CA THR A 12 24.94 -52.02 -19.58
C THR A 12 24.48 -52.56 -20.93
N PHE A 13 24.42 -51.72 -21.97
CA PHE A 13 24.08 -52.15 -23.32
C PHE A 13 25.10 -53.15 -23.89
N THR A 14 26.40 -52.92 -23.68
CA THR A 14 27.45 -53.86 -24.12
C THR A 14 27.29 -55.23 -23.45
N LEU A 15 26.94 -55.27 -22.16
CA LEU A 15 26.73 -56.54 -21.43
C LEU A 15 25.49 -57.29 -21.92
N ILE A 16 24.37 -56.59 -22.13
CA ILE A 16 23.13 -57.19 -22.66
C ILE A 16 23.39 -57.78 -24.05
N LEU A 17 24.08 -57.02 -24.91
CA LEU A 17 24.43 -57.45 -26.25
C LEU A 17 25.38 -58.65 -26.25
N LEU A 18 26.36 -58.67 -25.34
CA LEU A 18 27.26 -59.80 -25.15
C LEU A 18 26.49 -61.07 -24.77
N CYS A 19 25.55 -60.97 -23.81
CA CYS A 19 24.69 -62.10 -23.43
C CYS A 19 23.83 -62.59 -24.61
N PHE A 20 23.27 -61.67 -25.41
CA PHE A 20 22.49 -62.02 -26.59
C PHE A 20 23.32 -62.75 -27.65
N ILE A 21 24.53 -62.24 -27.93
CA ILE A 21 25.49 -62.82 -28.86
C ILE A 21 25.94 -64.21 -28.42
N ILE A 22 26.23 -64.41 -27.13
CA ILE A 22 26.57 -65.74 -26.57
C ILE A 22 25.40 -66.71 -26.74
N THR A 23 24.18 -66.27 -26.47
CA THR A 23 22.98 -67.11 -26.61
C THR A 23 22.76 -67.52 -28.08
N LEU A 24 22.94 -66.58 -29.01
CA LEU A 24 22.83 -66.83 -30.44
C LEU A 24 23.91 -67.82 -30.92
N PHE A 25 25.14 -67.71 -30.41
CA PHE A 25 26.24 -68.64 -30.70
C PHE A 25 25.93 -70.07 -30.23
N LEU A 26 25.41 -70.22 -29.00
CA LEU A 26 25.01 -71.53 -28.45
C LEU A 26 23.88 -72.16 -29.27
N LEU A 27 22.85 -71.38 -29.61
CA LEU A 27 21.74 -71.86 -30.43
C LEU A 27 22.22 -72.32 -31.82
N ASN A 28 23.08 -71.54 -32.47
CA ASN A 28 23.66 -71.88 -33.76
C ASN A 28 24.53 -73.16 -33.68
N SER A 29 25.29 -73.33 -32.58
CA SER A 29 26.12 -74.50 -32.35
C SER A 29 25.30 -75.79 -32.25
N VAL A 30 24.18 -75.76 -31.52
CA VAL A 30 23.26 -76.90 -31.42
C VAL A 30 22.65 -77.24 -32.77
N LEU A 31 22.25 -76.23 -33.56
CA LEU A 31 21.66 -76.42 -34.86
C LEU A 31 22.63 -77.10 -35.85
N ILE A 32 23.90 -76.69 -35.83
CA ILE A 32 24.98 -77.29 -36.63
C ILE A 32 25.17 -78.77 -36.26
N LEU A 33 25.18 -79.11 -34.97
CA LEU A 33 25.34 -80.49 -34.49
C LEU A 33 24.19 -81.39 -34.97
N LEU A 34 22.94 -80.95 -34.81
CA LEU A 34 21.77 -81.72 -35.24
C LEU A 34 21.76 -81.97 -36.74
N ASN A 35 22.04 -80.93 -37.53
CA ASN A 35 22.01 -81.02 -38.99
C ASN A 35 23.15 -81.90 -39.55
N THR A 36 24.34 -81.82 -38.93
CA THR A 36 25.49 -82.67 -39.29
C THR A 36 25.20 -84.14 -39.02
N ASN A 37 24.61 -84.46 -37.87
CA ASN A 37 24.28 -85.85 -37.52
C ASN A 37 23.23 -86.46 -38.46
N ALA A 38 22.19 -85.70 -38.81
CA ALA A 38 21.17 -86.12 -39.77
C ALA A 38 21.76 -86.37 -41.17
N SER A 39 22.67 -85.50 -41.61
CA SER A 39 23.32 -85.62 -42.93
C SER A 39 24.19 -86.88 -43.04
N ILE A 40 24.91 -87.25 -41.98
CA ILE A 40 25.76 -88.45 -41.98
C ILE A 40 24.92 -89.71 -42.11
N LYS A 41 23.86 -89.83 -41.30
CA LYS A 41 22.96 -90.99 -41.33
C LYS A 41 22.38 -91.22 -42.72
N ASN A 42 21.77 -90.19 -43.31
CA ASN A 42 21.17 -90.28 -44.65
C ASN A 42 22.18 -90.66 -45.74
N THR A 43 23.43 -90.19 -45.61
CA THR A 43 24.49 -90.48 -46.60
C THR A 43 24.94 -91.95 -46.55
N VAL A 44 25.04 -92.54 -45.36
CA VAL A 44 25.45 -93.94 -45.19
C VAL A 44 24.33 -94.88 -45.65
N GLU A 45 23.07 -94.62 -45.26
CA GLU A 45 21.90 -95.38 -45.73
C GLU A 45 21.82 -95.38 -47.27
N PHE A 46 21.93 -94.21 -47.88
CA PHE A 46 21.90 -94.06 -49.33
C PHE A 46 23.01 -94.86 -50.03
N ASN A 47 24.28 -94.73 -49.60
CA ASN A 47 25.37 -95.47 -50.23
C ASN A 47 25.23 -97.00 -50.07
N SER A 48 24.75 -97.46 -48.92
CA SER A 48 24.59 -98.90 -48.63
C SER A 48 23.54 -99.54 -49.54
N THR A 49 22.39 -98.89 -49.71
CA THR A 49 21.34 -99.33 -50.64
C THR A 49 21.81 -99.34 -52.09
N MET A 50 22.61 -98.35 -52.51
CA MET A 50 23.21 -98.31 -53.84
C MET A 50 24.21 -99.45 -54.07
N HIS A 51 24.98 -99.84 -53.05
CA HIS A 51 25.85 -101.02 -53.12
C HIS A 51 25.05 -102.31 -53.28
N ALA A 52 24.00 -102.49 -52.45
CA ALA A 52 23.10 -103.63 -52.55
C ALA A 52 22.44 -103.73 -53.95
N GLU A 53 21.95 -102.62 -54.50
CA GLU A 53 21.34 -102.62 -55.84
C GLU A 53 22.31 -103.06 -56.93
N ARG A 54 23.53 -102.52 -56.91
CA ARG A 54 24.56 -102.83 -57.91
C ARG A 54 24.98 -104.29 -57.85
N THR A 55 25.12 -104.84 -56.65
CA THR A 55 25.48 -106.24 -56.47
C THR A 55 24.33 -107.16 -56.86
N ALA A 56 23.08 -106.81 -56.56
CA ALA A 56 21.92 -107.63 -56.92
C ALA A 56 21.74 -107.75 -58.44
N LYS A 57 22.02 -106.66 -59.19
CA LYS A 57 21.98 -106.64 -60.66
C LYS A 57 23.14 -107.40 -61.32
N ALA A 58 24.22 -107.66 -60.59
CA ALA A 58 25.38 -108.37 -61.14
C ALA A 58 25.25 -109.90 -61.02
N ILE A 59 24.28 -110.37 -60.24
CA ILE A 59 23.95 -111.80 -60.14
C ILE A 59 23.24 -112.21 -61.43
N ASP A 60 23.75 -113.27 -62.07
CA ASP A 60 23.09 -113.86 -63.22
C ASP A 60 21.75 -114.49 -62.79
N PRO A 61 20.61 -114.00 -63.30
CA PRO A 61 19.30 -114.44 -62.85
C PRO A 61 18.99 -115.89 -63.22
N ASP A 62 19.51 -116.40 -64.34
CA ASP A 62 19.28 -117.78 -64.78
C ASP A 62 20.04 -118.75 -63.87
N LEU A 63 21.29 -118.40 -63.57
CA LEU A 63 22.16 -119.17 -62.66
C LEU A 63 21.59 -119.19 -61.23
N TYR A 64 21.08 -118.05 -60.75
CA TYR A 64 20.43 -117.96 -59.44
C TYR A 64 19.10 -118.75 -59.41
N GLN A 65 18.31 -118.72 -60.48
CA GLN A 65 17.05 -119.46 -60.55
C GLN A 65 17.28 -120.98 -60.66
N GLU A 66 18.36 -121.42 -61.31
CA GLU A 66 18.78 -122.83 -61.30
C GLU A 66 19.09 -123.30 -59.88
N PHE A 67 19.87 -122.50 -59.13
CA PHE A 67 20.15 -122.77 -57.72
C PHE A 67 18.88 -122.87 -56.87
N LEU A 68 17.91 -121.96 -57.04
CA LEU A 68 16.67 -121.98 -56.27
C LEU A 68 15.79 -123.21 -56.51
N LYS A 69 15.88 -123.87 -57.69
CA LYS A 69 15.11 -125.09 -57.99
C LYS A 69 15.61 -126.30 -57.19
N ASN A 70 16.91 -126.39 -56.93
CA ASN A 70 17.52 -127.44 -56.12
C ASN A 70 18.67 -126.86 -55.28
N PRO A 71 18.36 -126.24 -54.13
CA PRO A 71 19.33 -125.52 -53.31
C PRO A 71 20.23 -126.50 -52.54
N VAL A 72 21.24 -127.03 -53.23
CA VAL A 72 22.28 -127.91 -52.70
C VAL A 72 23.66 -127.31 -53.00
N ASP A 73 24.67 -127.68 -52.21
CA ASP A 73 26.05 -127.28 -52.46
C ASP A 73 26.59 -127.96 -53.73
N ASN A 74 26.47 -127.25 -54.86
CA ASN A 74 26.96 -127.65 -56.20
C ASN A 74 27.85 -126.56 -56.81
N GLU A 75 28.36 -126.78 -58.03
CA GLU A 75 29.23 -125.79 -58.70
C GLU A 75 28.55 -124.41 -58.86
N VAL A 76 27.25 -124.38 -59.17
CA VAL A 76 26.46 -123.14 -59.30
C VAL A 76 26.41 -122.35 -57.99
N TYR A 77 26.19 -123.03 -56.86
CA TYR A 77 26.23 -122.40 -55.54
C TYR A 77 27.62 -121.81 -55.23
N GLN A 78 28.70 -122.55 -55.52
CA GLN A 78 30.06 -122.08 -55.25
C GLN A 78 30.46 -120.88 -56.13
N GLU A 79 29.99 -120.82 -57.37
CA GLU A 79 30.21 -119.68 -58.27
C GLU A 79 29.52 -118.41 -57.73
N LEU A 80 28.22 -118.50 -57.42
CA LEU A 80 27.46 -117.38 -56.85
C LEU A 80 28.03 -116.93 -55.51
N ARG A 81 28.41 -117.88 -54.63
CA ARG A 81 29.03 -117.57 -53.34
C ARG A 81 30.35 -116.80 -53.51
N THR A 82 31.21 -117.27 -54.42
CA THR A 82 32.50 -116.61 -54.70
C THR A 82 32.31 -115.22 -55.27
N GLN A 83 31.27 -115.02 -56.10
CA GLN A 83 30.90 -113.70 -56.60
C GLN A 83 30.46 -112.76 -55.47
N LEU A 84 29.63 -113.23 -54.53
CA LEU A 84 29.21 -112.42 -53.39
C LEU A 84 30.37 -112.04 -52.46
N ASP A 85 31.33 -112.95 -52.25
CA ASP A 85 32.54 -112.68 -51.45
C ASP A 85 33.41 -111.59 -52.10
N ASP A 86 33.61 -111.64 -53.42
CA ASP A 86 34.36 -110.61 -54.15
C ASP A 86 33.70 -109.22 -54.01
N TYR A 87 32.37 -109.15 -54.10
CA TYR A 87 31.64 -107.91 -53.87
C TYR A 87 31.76 -107.44 -52.43
N ARG A 88 31.58 -108.34 -51.45
CA ARG A 88 31.73 -108.05 -50.02
C ARG A 88 33.07 -107.39 -49.72
N VAL A 89 34.17 -107.97 -50.20
CA VAL A 89 35.52 -107.44 -50.00
C VAL A 89 35.71 -106.10 -50.72
N LYS A 90 35.27 -105.95 -51.97
CA LYS A 90 35.45 -104.71 -52.75
C LYS A 90 34.72 -103.51 -52.17
N MET A 91 33.52 -103.69 -51.62
CA MET A 91 32.76 -102.60 -51.00
C MET A 91 33.11 -102.39 -49.52
N GLY A 92 33.90 -103.30 -48.93
CA GLY A 92 34.18 -103.30 -47.49
C GLY A 92 32.94 -103.59 -46.64
N ALA A 93 32.02 -104.40 -47.16
CA ALA A 93 30.85 -104.86 -46.42
C ALA A 93 31.25 -105.97 -45.44
N MET A 94 30.53 -106.01 -44.32
CA MET A 94 30.66 -107.05 -43.31
C MET A 94 30.14 -108.37 -43.86
N TYR A 95 28.92 -108.36 -44.41
CA TYR A 95 28.27 -109.51 -45.03
C TYR A 95 27.60 -109.11 -46.35
N VAL A 96 27.61 -110.04 -47.32
CA VAL A 96 26.81 -109.94 -48.55
C VAL A 96 26.19 -111.31 -48.76
N TYR A 97 24.87 -111.37 -48.77
CA TYR A 97 24.13 -112.63 -48.80
C TYR A 97 22.84 -112.49 -49.60
N THR A 98 22.29 -113.61 -50.02
CA THR A 98 20.96 -113.66 -50.63
C THR A 98 19.98 -114.36 -49.73
N MET A 99 18.73 -113.97 -49.82
CA MET A 99 17.63 -114.48 -49.01
C MET A 99 16.45 -114.85 -49.90
N ALA A 100 15.73 -115.87 -49.47
CA ALA A 100 14.42 -116.22 -49.98
C ALA A 100 13.40 -116.28 -48.83
N VAL A 101 12.15 -116.03 -49.18
CA VAL A 101 11.04 -116.07 -48.21
C VAL A 101 10.31 -117.38 -48.37
N ALA A 102 10.19 -118.12 -47.27
CA ALA A 102 9.36 -119.32 -47.21
C ALA A 102 7.87 -118.95 -47.13
N LYS A 103 6.97 -119.92 -47.38
CA LYS A 103 5.52 -119.68 -47.42
C LYS A 103 4.92 -119.17 -46.10
N ASP A 104 5.61 -119.34 -44.97
CA ASP A 104 5.24 -118.87 -43.64
C ASP A 104 5.81 -117.47 -43.30
N HIS A 105 6.37 -116.77 -44.29
CA HIS A 105 7.10 -115.51 -44.14
C HIS A 105 8.39 -115.60 -43.32
N SER A 106 8.88 -116.81 -43.00
CA SER A 106 10.24 -116.97 -42.48
C SER A 106 11.26 -116.66 -43.59
N ILE A 107 12.30 -115.91 -43.23
CA ILE A 107 13.39 -115.56 -44.14
C ILE A 107 14.48 -116.59 -43.96
N LYS A 108 14.98 -117.10 -45.08
CA LYS A 108 16.08 -118.05 -45.12
C LYS A 108 17.23 -117.47 -45.90
N LEU A 109 18.42 -117.58 -45.34
CA LEU A 109 19.67 -117.31 -46.04
C LEU A 109 19.87 -118.40 -47.10
N MET A 110 20.10 -117.97 -48.32
CA MET A 110 20.21 -118.86 -49.48
C MET A 110 21.65 -119.00 -49.92
N ILE A 111 22.38 -117.90 -50.01
CA ILE A 111 23.81 -117.88 -50.34
C ILE A 111 24.46 -116.82 -49.45
N ASP A 112 25.47 -117.21 -48.68
CA ASP A 112 26.27 -116.30 -47.88
C ASP A 112 27.66 -116.13 -48.50
N GLY A 113 28.00 -114.89 -48.86
CA GLY A 113 29.28 -114.51 -49.47
C GLY A 113 30.48 -114.56 -48.53
N LEU A 114 30.38 -115.09 -47.31
CA LEU A 114 31.58 -115.39 -46.51
C LEU A 114 32.41 -116.54 -47.09
N PRO A 115 33.72 -116.62 -46.77
CA PRO A 115 34.56 -117.77 -47.13
C PRO A 115 33.90 -119.10 -46.67
N GLN A 116 34.02 -120.18 -47.46
CA GLN A 116 33.22 -121.41 -47.29
C GLN A 116 33.20 -122.00 -45.86
N LYS A 117 34.26 -121.81 -45.06
CA LYS A 117 34.32 -122.31 -43.67
C LYS A 117 33.48 -121.50 -42.68
N GLU A 118 33.10 -120.29 -43.06
CA GLU A 118 32.43 -119.28 -42.22
C GLU A 118 31.04 -118.92 -42.75
N ALA A 119 30.70 -119.38 -43.96
CA ALA A 119 29.40 -119.13 -44.58
C ALA A 119 28.27 -119.88 -43.88
N ALA A 120 27.15 -119.19 -43.67
CA ALA A 120 25.90 -119.76 -43.20
C ALA A 120 25.45 -120.94 -44.11
N PRO A 121 24.97 -122.07 -43.55
CA PRO A 121 24.39 -123.15 -44.34
C PRO A 121 23.17 -122.68 -45.15
N ILE A 122 22.96 -123.30 -46.31
CA ILE A 122 21.80 -123.02 -47.17
C ILE A 122 20.51 -123.29 -46.39
N GLY A 123 19.66 -122.27 -46.30
CA GLY A 123 18.36 -122.34 -45.64
C GLY A 123 18.35 -121.92 -44.17
N GLU A 124 19.47 -121.44 -43.62
CA GLU A 124 19.56 -120.96 -42.22
C GLU A 124 18.62 -119.76 -41.99
N PRO A 125 17.77 -119.77 -40.94
CA PRO A 125 16.90 -118.64 -40.64
C PRO A 125 17.71 -117.41 -40.18
N THR A 126 17.30 -116.23 -40.62
CA THR A 126 17.93 -114.98 -40.17
C THR A 126 17.61 -114.68 -38.70
N THR A 127 18.58 -114.13 -37.97
CA THR A 127 18.50 -113.84 -36.53
C THR A 127 17.94 -112.45 -36.22
N ALA A 128 18.37 -111.42 -36.96
CA ALA A 128 17.95 -110.04 -36.73
C ALA A 128 17.13 -109.41 -37.87
N THR A 129 17.20 -109.95 -39.08
CA THR A 129 16.43 -109.46 -40.24
C THR A 129 15.06 -110.13 -40.29
N GLY A 130 13.98 -109.34 -40.19
CA GLY A 130 12.59 -109.82 -40.28
C GLY A 130 11.93 -109.52 -41.63
N TYR A 131 10.73 -110.09 -41.86
CA TYR A 131 9.97 -109.90 -43.10
C TYR A 131 9.74 -108.42 -43.44
N THR A 132 9.46 -107.59 -42.42
CA THR A 132 9.21 -106.15 -42.59
C THR A 132 10.43 -105.37 -43.08
N ASP A 133 11.64 -105.83 -42.80
CA ASP A 133 12.87 -105.14 -43.20
C ASP A 133 13.18 -105.33 -44.69
N ILE A 134 12.74 -106.46 -45.25
CA ILE A 134 12.94 -106.83 -46.66
C ILE A 134 11.67 -106.72 -47.52
N GLU A 135 10.50 -106.50 -46.92
CA GLU A 135 9.22 -106.32 -47.61
C GLU A 135 9.31 -105.27 -48.75
N PRO A 136 9.96 -104.10 -48.57
CA PRO A 136 10.17 -103.17 -49.67
C PRO A 136 11.02 -103.76 -50.80
N ALA A 137 12.04 -104.57 -50.47
CA ALA A 137 12.88 -105.25 -51.44
C ALA A 137 12.12 -106.33 -52.23
N LEU A 138 11.26 -107.10 -51.57
CA LEU A 138 10.38 -108.07 -52.25
C LEU A 138 9.39 -107.41 -53.21
N SER A 139 8.99 -106.17 -52.91
CA SER A 139 8.16 -105.33 -53.78
C SER A 139 8.93 -104.62 -54.88
N GLY A 140 10.26 -104.81 -54.95
CA GLY A 140 11.13 -104.27 -55.99
C GLY A 140 11.84 -102.95 -55.67
N ASN A 141 11.74 -102.43 -54.44
CA ASN A 141 12.38 -101.19 -53.97
C ASN A 141 13.70 -101.45 -53.21
N LEU A 142 14.50 -100.41 -52.98
CA LEU A 142 15.64 -100.49 -52.07
C LEU A 142 15.21 -100.13 -50.66
N THR A 143 15.79 -100.78 -49.66
CA THR A 143 15.52 -100.47 -48.25
C THR A 143 16.77 -100.71 -47.41
N SER A 144 16.84 -100.06 -46.26
CA SER A 144 17.89 -100.27 -45.27
C SER A 144 17.32 -100.24 -43.87
N THR A 145 17.96 -100.95 -42.96
CA THR A 145 17.68 -100.85 -41.53
C THR A 145 18.41 -99.66 -40.91
N GLY A 146 18.11 -99.33 -39.66
CA GLY A 146 19.07 -98.61 -38.81
C GLY A 146 20.26 -99.52 -38.45
N ILE A 147 21.11 -99.07 -37.52
CA ILE A 147 22.11 -99.95 -36.91
C ILE A 147 21.37 -100.99 -36.05
N VAL A 148 21.39 -102.23 -36.48
CA VAL A 148 20.86 -103.41 -35.81
C VAL A 148 21.95 -103.98 -34.89
N LYS A 149 21.55 -104.52 -33.75
CA LYS A 149 22.44 -105.24 -32.84
C LYS A 149 22.10 -106.72 -32.90
N ASP A 150 22.85 -107.46 -33.70
CA ASP A 150 22.69 -108.90 -33.78
C ASP A 150 23.54 -109.58 -32.68
N PRO A 151 22.97 -110.46 -31.85
CA PRO A 151 23.69 -111.17 -30.80
C PRO A 151 24.82 -112.09 -31.31
N GLU A 152 24.71 -112.55 -32.55
CA GLU A 152 25.60 -113.54 -33.17
C GLU A 152 26.54 -112.89 -34.18
N TYR A 153 26.04 -111.96 -34.99
CA TYR A 153 26.77 -111.35 -36.10
C TYR A 153 27.23 -109.91 -35.85
N GLY A 154 27.00 -109.35 -34.65
CA GLY A 154 27.50 -108.04 -34.24
C GLY A 154 26.61 -106.85 -34.60
N GLU A 155 27.15 -105.63 -34.50
CA GLU A 155 26.39 -104.41 -34.83
C GLU A 155 26.64 -103.98 -36.27
N TYR A 156 25.59 -103.95 -37.08
CA TYR A 156 25.67 -103.57 -38.49
C TYR A 156 24.40 -102.88 -38.96
N MET A 157 24.48 -102.24 -40.11
CA MET A 157 23.35 -101.67 -40.83
C MET A 157 23.16 -102.46 -42.11
N SER A 158 21.98 -103.02 -42.31
CA SER A 158 21.67 -103.82 -43.49
C SER A 158 21.04 -102.96 -44.57
N ALA A 159 21.42 -103.20 -45.80
CA ALA A 159 20.79 -102.67 -47.00
C ALA A 159 20.35 -103.81 -47.89
N PHE A 160 19.12 -103.73 -48.39
CA PHE A 160 18.48 -104.79 -49.14
C PHE A 160 18.09 -104.32 -50.54
N ALA A 161 18.31 -105.21 -51.51
CA ALA A 161 17.94 -104.98 -52.91
C ALA A 161 17.31 -106.24 -53.54
N PRO A 162 16.31 -106.08 -54.42
CA PRO A 162 15.72 -107.19 -55.15
C PRO A 162 16.67 -107.80 -56.18
N ILE A 163 16.74 -109.13 -56.22
CA ILE A 163 17.26 -109.90 -57.34
C ILE A 163 16.08 -110.20 -58.27
N LYS A 164 16.16 -109.82 -59.54
CA LYS A 164 15.05 -109.91 -60.50
C LYS A 164 15.43 -110.83 -61.67
N ASP A 165 14.47 -111.58 -62.18
CA ASP A 165 14.65 -112.32 -63.45
C ASP A 165 14.57 -111.39 -64.68
N GLU A 166 14.81 -111.92 -65.89
CA GLU A 166 14.72 -111.16 -67.14
C GLU A 166 13.33 -110.54 -67.39
N ALA A 167 12.27 -111.09 -66.77
CA ALA A 167 10.90 -110.55 -66.83
C ALA A 167 10.62 -109.48 -65.76
N GLY A 168 11.61 -109.16 -64.91
CA GLY A 168 11.52 -108.17 -63.85
C GLY A 168 10.84 -108.65 -62.57
N LYS A 169 10.54 -109.95 -62.45
CA LYS A 169 9.95 -110.54 -61.25
C LYS A 169 11.04 -110.77 -60.20
N VAL A 170 10.77 -110.39 -58.95
CA VAL A 170 11.71 -110.60 -57.85
C VAL A 170 11.80 -112.10 -57.54
N ILE A 171 13.01 -112.65 -57.65
CA ILE A 171 13.33 -114.07 -57.41
C ILE A 171 14.10 -114.29 -56.10
N GLY A 172 14.68 -113.24 -55.53
CA GLY A 172 15.36 -113.26 -54.24
C GLY A 172 15.67 -111.85 -53.75
N VAL A 173 16.24 -111.73 -52.55
CA VAL A 173 16.70 -110.46 -52.00
C VAL A 173 18.17 -110.56 -51.68
N LEU A 174 18.96 -109.61 -52.14
CA LEU A 174 20.33 -109.44 -51.70
C LEU A 174 20.36 -108.55 -50.45
N GLY A 175 21.02 -109.00 -49.39
CA GLY A 175 21.44 -108.19 -48.25
C GLY A 175 22.91 -107.82 -48.32
N VAL A 176 23.21 -106.59 -47.95
CA VAL A 176 24.56 -106.05 -47.74
C VAL A 176 24.60 -105.42 -46.36
N ASP A 177 25.44 -105.96 -45.48
CA ASP A 177 25.59 -105.44 -44.12
C ASP A 177 26.86 -104.60 -44.01
N ILE A 178 26.72 -103.38 -43.51
CA ILE A 178 27.82 -102.47 -43.21
C ILE A 178 28.07 -102.46 -41.71
N GLU A 179 29.31 -102.68 -41.29
CA GLU A 179 29.68 -102.69 -39.87
C GLU A 179 29.38 -101.32 -39.21
N ALA A 180 28.71 -101.34 -38.05
CA ALA A 180 28.37 -100.12 -37.31
C ALA A 180 29.60 -99.31 -36.91
N ALA A 181 30.77 -99.95 -36.77
CA ALA A 181 32.05 -99.29 -36.52
C ALA A 181 32.46 -98.37 -37.68
N GLN A 182 32.17 -98.75 -38.93
CA GLN A 182 32.45 -97.94 -40.12
C GLN A 182 31.55 -96.70 -40.16
N VAL A 183 30.25 -96.87 -39.85
CA VAL A 183 29.28 -95.75 -39.71
C VAL A 183 29.69 -94.80 -38.59
N ARG A 184 30.11 -95.33 -37.44
CA ARG A 184 30.64 -94.54 -36.31
C ARG A 184 31.98 -93.87 -36.64
N GLY A 185 32.82 -94.50 -37.47
CA GLY A 185 34.07 -93.95 -37.98
C GLY A 185 33.86 -92.71 -38.84
N ILE A 186 32.93 -92.78 -39.81
CA ILE A 186 32.52 -91.63 -40.63
C ILE A 186 31.98 -90.50 -39.72
N THR A 187 31.15 -90.86 -38.75
CA THR A 187 30.62 -89.90 -37.76
C THR A 187 31.74 -89.19 -37.01
N LYS A 188 32.73 -89.93 -36.52
CA LYS A 188 33.87 -89.38 -35.77
C LYS A 188 34.74 -88.47 -36.64
N THR A 189 34.98 -88.83 -37.90
CA THR A 189 35.81 -88.03 -38.83
C THR A 189 35.13 -86.70 -39.19
N VAL A 190 33.84 -86.74 -39.56
CA VAL A 190 33.08 -85.53 -39.90
C VAL A 190 32.96 -84.59 -38.69
N PHE A 191 32.72 -85.14 -37.49
CA PHE A 191 32.69 -84.33 -36.27
C PHE A 191 34.04 -83.70 -35.92
N LYS A 192 35.16 -84.39 -36.20
CA LYS A 192 36.50 -83.88 -35.90
C LYS A 192 36.96 -82.82 -36.91
N GLU A 193 36.58 -82.93 -38.18
CA GLU A 193 37.11 -82.06 -39.24
C GLU A 193 36.15 -80.93 -39.63
N SER A 194 34.84 -81.17 -39.71
CA SER A 194 33.89 -80.17 -40.23
C SER A 194 33.33 -79.23 -39.15
N ILE A 195 33.06 -79.72 -37.94
CA ILE A 195 32.41 -78.93 -36.87
C ILE A 195 33.30 -77.80 -36.33
N PRO A 196 34.59 -78.02 -36.00
CA PRO A 196 35.44 -76.96 -35.46
C PRO A 196 35.61 -75.79 -36.44
N PHE A 197 35.68 -76.09 -37.74
CA PHE A 197 35.80 -75.08 -38.79
C PHE A 197 34.54 -74.21 -38.90
N GLN A 198 33.35 -74.82 -38.90
CA GLN A 198 32.08 -74.09 -38.95
C GLN A 198 31.85 -73.22 -37.71
N LEU A 199 32.13 -73.75 -36.51
CA LEU A 199 32.03 -72.98 -35.27
C LEU A 199 33.03 -71.81 -35.22
N GLY A 200 34.24 -71.99 -35.77
CA GLY A 200 35.26 -70.95 -35.86
C GLY A 200 34.82 -69.74 -36.70
N ILE A 201 34.20 -69.97 -37.86
CA ILE A 201 33.67 -68.90 -38.72
C ILE A 201 32.54 -68.14 -38.00
N SER A 202 31.59 -68.87 -37.39
CA SER A 202 30.49 -68.24 -36.63
C SER A 202 31.00 -67.37 -35.48
N PHE A 203 32.08 -67.77 -34.80
CA PHE A 203 32.68 -66.99 -33.71
C PHE A 203 33.28 -65.66 -34.20
N ILE A 204 34.06 -65.69 -35.30
CA ILE A 204 34.70 -64.48 -35.85
C ILE A 204 33.64 -63.46 -36.30
N PHE A 205 32.59 -63.93 -36.96
CA PHE A 205 31.50 -63.06 -37.43
C PHE A 205 30.78 -62.36 -36.26
N LEU A 206 30.46 -63.09 -35.19
CA LEU A 206 29.85 -62.53 -33.99
C LEU A 206 30.76 -61.52 -33.27
N ALA A 207 32.06 -61.81 -33.20
CA ALA A 207 33.04 -60.91 -32.59
C ALA A 207 33.15 -59.57 -33.34
N ALA A 208 33.14 -59.60 -34.68
CA ALA A 208 33.17 -58.40 -35.50
C ALA A 208 31.94 -57.50 -35.29
N ILE A 209 30.75 -58.11 -35.18
CA ILE A 209 29.50 -57.39 -34.88
C ILE A 209 29.59 -56.69 -33.51
N LEU A 210 30.07 -57.40 -32.49
CA LEU A 210 30.21 -56.85 -31.13
C LEU A 210 31.13 -55.63 -31.09
N ILE A 211 32.29 -55.70 -31.77
CA ILE A 211 33.28 -54.61 -31.80
C ILE A 211 32.71 -53.38 -32.52
N SER A 212 32.12 -53.57 -33.70
CA SER A 212 31.51 -52.49 -34.51
C SER A 212 30.41 -51.77 -33.73
N LEU A 213 29.52 -52.54 -33.08
CA LEU A 213 28.41 -51.98 -32.32
C LEU A 213 28.89 -51.23 -31.07
N ASN A 214 29.89 -51.74 -30.35
CA ASN A 214 30.48 -51.05 -29.21
C ASN A 214 31.14 -49.70 -29.60
N TYR A 215 31.80 -49.65 -30.75
CA TYR A 215 32.36 -48.42 -31.30
C TYR A 215 31.25 -47.41 -31.65
N TYR A 216 30.20 -47.86 -32.33
CA TYR A 216 29.04 -47.04 -32.70
C TYR A 216 28.32 -46.45 -31.48
N LEU A 217 28.02 -47.28 -30.46
CA LEU A 217 27.45 -46.85 -29.18
C LEU A 217 28.35 -45.84 -28.45
N GLY A 218 29.67 -46.02 -28.50
CA GLY A 218 30.63 -45.08 -27.90
C GLY A 218 30.53 -43.68 -28.49
N LYS A 219 30.48 -43.57 -29.83
CA LYS A 219 30.40 -42.29 -30.53
C LYS A 219 29.04 -41.60 -30.34
N LYS A 220 27.95 -42.36 -30.33
CA LYS A 220 26.58 -41.82 -30.17
C LYS A 220 26.24 -41.42 -28.74
N LEU A 221 26.80 -42.08 -27.72
CA LEU A 221 26.53 -41.77 -26.31
C LEU A 221 27.50 -40.74 -25.70
N GLN A 222 28.62 -40.41 -26.35
CA GLN A 222 29.59 -39.42 -25.85
C GLN A 222 28.96 -38.05 -25.51
N PRO A 223 28.03 -37.48 -26.32
CA PRO A 223 27.40 -36.21 -25.98
C PRO A 223 26.64 -36.22 -24.65
N LEU A 224 26.11 -37.36 -24.20
CA LEU A 224 25.43 -37.47 -22.90
C LEU A 224 26.36 -37.17 -21.73
N THR A 225 27.63 -37.59 -21.80
CA THR A 225 28.62 -37.27 -20.76
C THR A 225 28.81 -35.77 -20.63
N VAL A 226 28.81 -35.05 -21.76
CA VAL A 226 28.97 -33.60 -21.76
C VAL A 226 27.68 -32.91 -21.28
N LEU A 227 26.51 -33.36 -21.74
CA LEU A 227 25.24 -32.82 -21.24
C LEU A 227 25.09 -33.04 -19.73
N THR A 228 25.61 -34.14 -19.19
CA THR A 228 25.68 -34.40 -17.75
C THR A 228 26.62 -33.41 -17.04
N GLU A 229 27.78 -33.12 -17.64
CA GLU A 229 28.72 -32.13 -17.10
C GLU A 229 28.17 -30.69 -17.17
N VAL A 230 27.46 -30.34 -18.24
CA VAL A 230 26.74 -29.07 -18.35
C VAL A 230 25.68 -28.97 -17.27
N ALA A 231 24.86 -30.01 -17.10
CA ALA A 231 23.84 -30.05 -16.05
C ALA A 231 24.47 -29.90 -14.65
N LYS A 232 25.61 -30.55 -14.40
CA LYS A 232 26.37 -30.41 -13.16
C LYS A 232 26.83 -28.97 -12.93
N LYS A 233 27.40 -28.32 -13.95
CA LYS A 233 27.80 -26.90 -13.88
C LYS A 233 26.61 -25.97 -13.58
N ILE A 234 25.43 -26.25 -14.14
CA ILE A 234 24.20 -25.52 -13.82
C ILE A 234 23.83 -25.70 -12.33
N THR A 235 23.88 -26.94 -11.81
CA THR A 235 23.58 -27.20 -10.39
C THR A 235 24.60 -26.61 -9.41
N GLU A 236 25.84 -26.40 -9.87
CA GLU A 236 26.89 -25.73 -9.09
C GLU A 236 26.83 -24.19 -9.21
N GLY A 237 25.85 -23.65 -9.93
CA GLY A 237 25.68 -22.22 -10.15
C GLY A 237 26.58 -21.61 -11.23
N ASN A 238 27.44 -22.39 -11.91
CA ASN A 238 28.34 -21.90 -12.95
C ASN A 238 27.65 -21.86 -14.33
N LEU A 239 26.61 -21.03 -14.47
CA LEU A 239 25.79 -20.88 -15.69
C LEU A 239 26.61 -20.40 -16.90
N LEU A 240 27.56 -19.49 -16.69
CA LEU A 240 28.48 -19.01 -17.74
C LEU A 240 29.30 -20.16 -18.34
N ASP A 241 29.86 -21.03 -17.50
CA ASP A 241 30.69 -22.15 -17.93
C ASP A 241 29.85 -23.30 -18.51
N ALA A 242 28.63 -23.49 -18.02
CA ALA A 242 27.64 -24.39 -18.61
C ALA A 242 27.34 -23.98 -20.07
N LYS A 243 27.06 -22.70 -20.30
CA LYS A 243 26.80 -22.12 -21.64
C LYS A 243 28.00 -22.26 -22.58
N LYS A 244 29.22 -21.96 -22.11
CA LYS A 244 30.46 -22.19 -22.88
C LYS A 244 30.63 -23.65 -23.26
N SER A 245 30.42 -24.58 -22.32
CA SER A 245 30.57 -26.02 -22.56
C SER A 245 29.55 -26.52 -23.58
N LEU A 246 28.31 -26.03 -23.52
CA LEU A 246 27.24 -26.38 -24.46
C LEU A 246 27.54 -25.88 -25.88
N ASN A 247 28.07 -24.67 -26.01
CA ASN A 247 28.43 -24.07 -27.30
C ASN A 247 29.70 -24.67 -27.92
N SER A 248 30.59 -25.23 -27.09
CA SER A 248 31.85 -25.83 -27.54
C SER A 248 31.69 -27.13 -28.34
N ILE A 249 30.49 -27.73 -28.33
CA ILE A 249 30.25 -29.04 -28.96
C ILE A 249 29.16 -28.94 -30.02
N HIS A 250 29.53 -29.29 -31.25
CA HIS A 250 28.65 -29.29 -32.41
C HIS A 250 27.76 -30.56 -32.44
N ILE A 251 26.85 -30.70 -31.47
CA ILE A 251 25.89 -31.81 -31.41
C ILE A 251 24.73 -31.53 -32.37
N LYS A 252 24.92 -31.69 -33.68
CA LYS A 252 23.82 -31.59 -34.68
C LYS A 252 23.22 -32.96 -34.96
N THR A 253 22.65 -33.59 -33.95
CA THR A 253 21.90 -34.85 -34.14
C THR A 253 20.41 -34.57 -34.02
N PRO A 254 19.56 -35.01 -34.97
CA PRO A 254 18.11 -34.82 -34.91
C PRO A 254 17.42 -35.84 -33.97
N ASP A 255 18.17 -36.48 -33.09
CA ASP A 255 17.70 -37.52 -32.18
C ASP A 255 17.37 -36.95 -30.78
N GLU A 256 16.99 -37.82 -29.85
CA GLU A 256 16.63 -37.48 -28.47
C GLU A 256 17.76 -36.73 -27.74
N ILE A 257 19.01 -36.96 -28.13
CA ILE A 257 20.18 -36.28 -27.56
C ILE A 257 20.25 -34.83 -28.00
N GLY A 258 19.95 -34.54 -29.27
CA GLY A 258 19.85 -33.17 -29.77
C GLY A 258 18.73 -32.40 -29.09
N ARG A 259 17.55 -33.02 -28.92
CA ARG A 259 16.42 -32.44 -28.19
C ARG A 259 16.76 -32.17 -26.72
N LEU A 260 17.48 -33.08 -26.06
CA LEU A 260 17.95 -32.90 -24.68
C LEU A 260 18.94 -31.73 -24.58
N ARG A 261 19.88 -31.60 -25.53
CA ARG A 261 20.78 -30.44 -25.61
C ARG A 261 20.00 -29.14 -25.71
N ASP A 262 19.03 -29.05 -26.63
CA ASP A 262 18.22 -27.84 -26.80
C ASP A 262 17.43 -27.52 -25.53
N SER A 263 16.84 -28.52 -24.89
CA SER A 263 16.13 -28.34 -23.61
C SER A 263 17.06 -27.83 -22.51
N ILE A 264 18.29 -28.34 -22.41
CA ILE A 264 19.30 -27.86 -21.45
C ILE A 264 19.77 -26.43 -21.79
N ARG A 265 19.93 -26.10 -23.08
CA ARG A 265 20.24 -24.73 -23.53
C ARG A 265 19.17 -23.75 -23.07
N ASP A 266 17.93 -24.06 -23.37
CA ASP A 266 16.80 -23.17 -23.12
C ASP A 266 16.59 -23.01 -21.60
N MET A 267 16.71 -24.11 -20.84
CA MET A 267 16.74 -24.07 -19.37
C MET A 267 17.87 -23.19 -18.83
N SER A 268 19.10 -23.35 -19.33
CA SER A 268 20.24 -22.52 -18.91
C SER A 268 20.01 -21.04 -19.22
N SER A 269 19.42 -20.72 -20.37
CA SER A 269 19.13 -19.34 -20.76
C SER A 269 18.02 -18.71 -19.91
N ILE A 270 16.97 -19.48 -19.60
CA ILE A 270 15.87 -19.03 -18.73
C ILE A 270 16.40 -18.80 -17.30
N LEU A 271 17.21 -19.72 -16.77
CA LEU A 271 17.85 -19.56 -15.46
C LEU A 271 18.79 -18.35 -15.44
N GLU A 272 19.61 -18.15 -16.48
CA GLU A 272 20.48 -16.98 -16.58
C GLU A 272 19.67 -15.68 -16.51
N SER A 273 18.59 -15.58 -17.30
CA SER A 273 17.72 -14.40 -17.30
C SER A 273 17.01 -14.21 -15.95
N MET A 274 16.54 -15.29 -15.32
CA MET A 274 15.88 -15.24 -14.02
C MET A 274 16.82 -14.74 -12.92
N ILE A 275 18.05 -15.26 -12.85
CA ILE A 275 19.06 -14.82 -11.88
C ILE A 275 19.46 -13.37 -12.13
N ARG A 276 19.68 -12.95 -13.39
CA ARG A 276 19.97 -11.54 -13.71
C ARG A 276 18.84 -10.60 -13.30
N ASN A 277 17.60 -10.99 -13.56
CA ASN A 277 16.43 -10.20 -13.14
C ASN A 277 16.29 -10.15 -11.61
N MET A 278 16.61 -11.24 -10.92
CA MET A 278 16.62 -11.32 -9.46
C MET A 278 17.67 -10.38 -8.86
N GLN A 279 18.91 -10.40 -9.38
CA GLN A 279 19.99 -9.48 -8.99
C GLN A 279 19.60 -8.01 -9.21
N LEU A 280 19.05 -7.67 -10.38
CA LEU A 280 18.60 -6.31 -10.69
C LEU A 280 17.43 -5.85 -9.80
N THR A 281 16.51 -6.76 -9.48
CA THR A 281 15.36 -6.46 -8.62
C THR A 281 15.81 -6.26 -7.18
N ALA A 282 16.71 -7.11 -6.67
CA ALA A 282 17.32 -6.95 -5.36
C ALA A 282 18.07 -5.59 -5.26
N GLU A 283 18.85 -5.21 -6.26
CA GLU A 283 19.52 -3.91 -6.22
C GLU A 283 18.51 -2.75 -6.17
N LYS A 284 17.44 -2.80 -6.98
CA LYS A 284 16.38 -1.79 -6.97
C LYS A 284 15.65 -1.69 -5.63
N VAL A 285 15.32 -2.82 -5.02
CA VAL A 285 14.65 -2.86 -3.71
C VAL A 285 15.57 -2.27 -2.64
N ASN A 286 16.87 -2.58 -2.68
CA ASN A 286 17.83 -2.01 -1.75
C ASN A 286 17.95 -0.48 -1.88
N VAL A 287 18.11 0.04 -3.10
CA VAL A 287 18.15 1.50 -3.35
C VAL A 287 16.86 2.17 -2.88
N LYS A 288 15.69 1.59 -3.20
CA LYS A 288 14.40 2.16 -2.78
C LYS A 288 14.18 2.07 -1.26
N SER A 289 14.76 1.09 -0.60
CA SER A 289 14.74 1.00 0.87
C SER A 289 15.56 2.14 1.48
N ILE A 290 16.73 2.48 0.91
CA ILE A 290 17.53 3.63 1.34
C ILE A 290 16.74 4.94 1.16
N ASP A 291 16.13 5.15 -0.02
CA ASP A 291 15.28 6.33 -0.28
C ASP A 291 14.15 6.43 0.77
N LEU A 292 13.48 5.31 1.06
CA LEU A 292 12.39 5.27 2.04
C LEU A 292 12.88 5.49 3.48
N SER A 293 14.10 5.04 3.81
CA SER A 293 14.74 5.35 5.10
C SER A 293 14.93 6.85 5.27
N HIS A 294 15.45 7.54 4.25
CA HIS A 294 15.65 8.98 4.29
C HIS A 294 14.32 9.73 4.46
N ALA A 295 13.31 9.36 3.66
CA ALA A 295 11.98 9.95 3.78
C ALA A 295 11.34 9.71 5.17
N SER A 296 11.59 8.55 5.77
CA SER A 296 11.11 8.24 7.13
C SER A 296 11.81 9.09 8.19
N THR A 297 13.13 9.33 8.05
CA THR A 297 13.84 10.24 8.96
C THR A 297 13.32 11.67 8.84
N GLU A 298 13.12 12.18 7.62
CA GLU A 298 12.53 13.51 7.41
C GLU A 298 11.12 13.64 8.03
N LEU A 299 10.31 12.57 7.94
CA LEU A 299 8.99 12.53 8.59
C LEU A 299 9.08 12.57 10.12
N LEU A 300 10.05 11.88 10.73
CA LEU A 300 10.29 11.93 12.17
C LEU A 300 10.69 13.34 12.62
N ASP A 301 11.62 13.97 11.90
CA ASP A 301 12.05 15.34 12.18
C ASP A 301 10.87 16.33 12.03
N GLY A 302 10.10 16.19 10.95
CA GLY A 302 8.89 17.00 10.73
C GLY A 302 7.84 16.80 11.82
N SER A 303 7.62 15.58 12.29
CA SER A 303 6.72 15.28 13.40
C SER A 303 7.19 15.90 14.72
N SER A 304 8.49 15.84 15.01
CA SER A 304 9.10 16.49 16.18
C SER A 304 8.95 18.02 16.13
N GLN A 305 9.13 18.61 14.94
CA GLN A 305 8.91 20.04 14.75
C GLN A 305 7.44 20.42 14.95
N ILE A 306 6.49 19.64 14.41
CA ILE A 306 5.05 19.84 14.66
C ILE A 306 4.76 19.78 16.17
N ALA A 307 5.31 18.81 16.89
CA ALA A 307 5.11 18.70 18.34
C ALA A 307 5.64 19.92 19.10
N THR A 308 6.79 20.46 18.68
CA THR A 308 7.37 21.68 19.25
C THR A 308 6.48 22.89 19.00
N THR A 309 6.04 23.09 17.76
CA THR A 309 5.11 24.19 17.40
C THR A 309 3.77 24.05 18.12
N MET A 310 3.25 22.84 18.30
CA MET A 310 2.02 22.63 19.06
C MET A 310 2.17 22.99 20.54
N ASN A 311 3.32 22.71 21.17
CA ASN A 311 3.59 23.17 22.54
C ASN A 311 3.63 24.71 22.63
N GLU A 312 4.30 25.38 21.69
CA GLU A 312 4.32 26.85 21.63
C GLU A 312 2.92 27.43 21.42
N MET A 313 2.11 26.81 20.55
CA MET A 313 0.71 27.19 20.35
C MET A 313 -0.13 26.96 21.60
N ALA A 314 0.11 25.88 22.37
CA ALA A 314 -0.60 25.60 23.61
C ALA A 314 -0.32 26.67 24.66
N ASP A 315 0.94 27.08 24.81
CA ASP A 315 1.33 28.18 25.70
C ASP A 315 0.70 29.51 25.26
N GLY A 316 0.68 29.77 23.95
CA GLY A 316 0.00 30.92 23.37
C GLY A 316 -1.52 30.94 23.64
N ALA A 317 -2.21 29.80 23.46
CA ALA A 317 -3.62 29.65 23.78
C ALA A 317 -3.90 29.82 25.28
N GLY A 318 -3.06 29.25 26.14
CA GLY A 318 -3.13 29.43 27.60
C GLY A 318 -2.97 30.90 28.00
N THR A 319 -2.01 31.60 27.40
CA THR A 319 -1.80 33.03 27.60
C THR A 319 -3.01 33.84 27.14
N GLN A 320 -3.59 33.52 25.97
CA GLN A 320 -4.81 34.18 25.48
C GLN A 320 -5.98 34.02 26.45
N ALA A 321 -6.20 32.81 26.98
CA ALA A 321 -7.27 32.56 27.95
C ALA A 321 -7.07 33.36 29.25
N ALA A 322 -5.82 33.43 29.75
CA ALA A 322 -5.47 34.21 30.94
C ALA A 322 -5.73 35.71 30.72
N VAL A 323 -5.26 36.26 29.58
CA VAL A 323 -5.46 37.67 29.23
C VAL A 323 -6.94 38.00 29.02
N ALA A 324 -7.72 37.09 28.40
CA ALA A 324 -9.17 37.28 28.26
C ALA A 324 -9.87 37.34 29.61
N THR A 325 -9.47 36.48 30.57
CA THR A 325 -10.01 36.48 31.94
C THR A 325 -9.69 37.79 32.65
N GLU A 326 -8.43 38.24 32.60
CA GLU A 326 -8.02 39.53 33.19
C GLU A 326 -8.80 40.70 32.56
N LEU A 327 -8.99 40.68 31.24
CA LEU A 327 -9.71 41.74 30.54
C LEU A 327 -11.20 41.75 30.91
N ALA A 328 -11.81 40.58 31.15
CA ALA A 328 -13.17 40.48 31.65
C ALA A 328 -13.31 41.10 33.06
N GLU A 329 -12.36 40.85 33.96
CA GLU A 329 -12.31 41.50 35.28
C GLU A 329 -12.19 43.02 35.15
N LYS A 330 -11.34 43.51 34.24
CA LYS A 330 -11.20 44.95 33.96
C LYS A 330 -12.47 45.56 33.35
N MET A 331 -13.24 44.80 32.57
CA MET A 331 -14.53 45.27 32.08
C MET A 331 -15.60 45.36 33.18
N ASN A 332 -15.53 44.50 34.21
CA ASN A 332 -16.38 44.66 35.39
C ASN A 332 -16.03 45.95 36.16
N GLU A 333 -14.75 46.22 36.38
CA GLU A 333 -14.30 47.48 36.97
C GLU A 333 -14.73 48.69 36.14
N PHE A 334 -14.68 48.59 34.80
CA PHE A 334 -15.11 49.65 33.90
C PHE A 334 -16.62 49.88 33.96
N THR A 335 -17.42 48.81 34.10
CA THR A 335 -18.87 48.89 34.30
C THR A 335 -19.21 49.68 35.57
N ASP A 336 -18.49 49.44 36.67
CA ASP A 336 -18.67 50.20 37.91
C ASP A 336 -18.36 51.68 37.74
N LEU A 337 -17.34 52.04 36.96
CA LEU A 337 -17.01 53.43 36.65
C LEU A 337 -18.11 54.10 35.81
N ILE A 338 -18.65 53.40 34.82
CA ILE A 338 -19.77 53.87 34.00
C ILE A 338 -21.01 54.14 34.87
N ASN A 339 -21.35 53.20 35.78
CA ASN A 339 -22.47 53.35 36.70
C ASN A 339 -22.29 54.55 37.65
N LYS A 340 -21.07 54.76 38.16
CA LYS A 340 -20.74 55.96 38.97
C LYS A 340 -20.90 57.24 38.17
N ALA A 341 -20.41 57.29 36.94
CA ALA A 341 -20.55 58.46 36.06
C ALA A 341 -22.03 58.77 35.78
N ALA A 342 -22.85 57.76 35.50
CA ALA A 342 -24.29 57.92 35.30
C ALA A 342 -25.01 58.46 36.56
N SER A 343 -24.58 58.02 37.76
CA SER A 343 -25.09 58.57 39.02
C SER A 343 -24.75 60.05 39.20
N ILE A 344 -23.50 60.45 38.90
CA ILE A 344 -23.05 61.84 38.97
C ILE A 344 -23.84 62.72 37.99
N GLU A 345 -24.05 62.24 36.77
CA GLU A 345 -24.84 62.94 35.75
C GLU A 345 -26.29 63.19 36.21
N LYS A 346 -26.92 62.19 36.85
CA LYS A 346 -28.26 62.32 37.42
C LYS A 346 -28.31 63.37 38.53
N GLU A 347 -27.31 63.39 39.40
CA GLU A 347 -27.19 64.40 40.46
C GLU A 347 -27.00 65.81 39.88
N LEU A 348 -26.13 65.94 38.87
CA LEU A 348 -25.90 67.21 38.17
C LEU A 348 -27.18 67.74 37.51
N SER A 349 -27.98 66.86 36.91
CA SER A 349 -29.29 67.22 36.35
C SER A 349 -30.24 67.79 37.42
N ALA A 350 -30.30 67.15 38.60
CA ALA A 350 -31.13 67.62 39.72
C ALA A 350 -30.66 68.99 40.26
N ILE A 351 -29.34 69.19 40.36
CA ILE A 351 -28.74 70.47 40.75
C ILE A 351 -29.08 71.56 39.73
N ASN A 352 -28.96 71.28 38.43
CA ASN A 352 -29.27 72.26 37.38
C ASN A 352 -30.75 72.68 37.37
N LEU A 353 -31.68 71.76 37.63
CA LEU A 353 -33.10 72.09 37.79
C LEU A 353 -33.33 73.05 38.96
N THR A 354 -32.70 72.76 40.10
CA THR A 354 -32.80 73.58 41.31
C THR A 354 -32.20 74.98 41.07
N LEU A 355 -31.04 75.04 40.42
CA LEU A 355 -30.34 76.29 40.09
C LEU A 355 -31.15 77.14 39.09
N SER A 356 -31.77 76.50 38.09
CA SER A 356 -32.67 77.16 37.15
C SER A 356 -33.86 77.79 37.85
N SER A 357 -34.49 77.06 38.79
CA SER A 357 -35.59 77.55 39.60
C SER A 357 -35.18 78.77 40.43
N HIS A 358 -34.10 78.68 41.21
CA HIS A 358 -33.64 79.79 42.05
C HIS A 358 -33.24 81.02 41.24
N THR A 359 -32.60 80.83 40.09
CA THR A 359 -32.22 81.93 39.21
C THR A 359 -33.45 82.61 38.60
N SER A 360 -34.47 81.84 38.22
CA SER A 360 -35.74 82.37 37.74
C SER A 360 -36.46 83.17 38.82
N THR A 361 -36.53 82.65 40.05
CA THR A 361 -37.09 83.36 41.20
C THR A 361 -36.32 84.65 41.49
N GLY A 362 -34.98 84.61 41.52
CA GLY A 362 -34.13 85.79 41.73
C GLY A 362 -34.36 86.87 40.67
N TYR A 363 -34.48 86.48 39.40
CA TYR A 363 -34.82 87.41 38.32
C TYR A 363 -36.19 88.08 38.52
N GLN A 364 -37.23 87.32 38.92
CA GLN A 364 -38.55 87.87 39.20
C GLN A 364 -38.55 88.83 40.39
N LEU A 365 -37.83 88.49 41.47
CA LEU A 365 -37.68 89.38 42.63
C LEU A 365 -36.98 90.68 42.25
N MET A 366 -35.92 90.64 41.43
CA MET A 366 -35.27 91.87 40.94
C MET A 366 -36.20 92.69 40.06
N LYS A 367 -37.01 92.05 39.20
CA LYS A 367 -38.02 92.76 38.41
C LYS A 367 -39.05 93.48 39.30
N GLN A 368 -39.49 92.83 40.38
CA GLN A 368 -40.37 93.46 41.38
C GLN A 368 -39.67 94.62 42.10
N SER A 369 -38.39 94.47 42.47
CA SER A 369 -37.61 95.54 43.09
C SER A 369 -37.41 96.75 42.17
N VAL A 370 -37.27 96.55 40.85
CA VAL A 370 -37.24 97.66 39.87
C VAL A 370 -38.54 98.45 39.94
N THR A 371 -39.69 97.77 39.87
CA THR A 371 -41.01 98.43 40.01
C THR A 371 -41.15 99.15 41.35
N GLY A 372 -40.66 98.54 42.44
CA GLY A 372 -40.66 99.20 43.75
C GLY A 372 -39.80 100.47 43.79
N MET A 373 -38.68 100.53 43.06
CA MET A 373 -37.86 101.74 42.95
C MET A 373 -38.54 102.82 42.10
N ASP A 374 -39.24 102.42 41.03
CA ASP A 374 -40.06 103.34 40.23
C ASP A 374 -41.16 103.99 41.10
N ASP A 375 -41.87 103.19 41.91
CA ASP A 375 -42.91 103.68 42.83
C ASP A 375 -42.34 104.64 43.88
N ILE A 376 -41.16 104.34 44.46
CA ILE A 376 -40.49 105.23 45.42
C ILE A 376 -40.08 106.54 44.74
N SER A 377 -39.54 106.49 43.52
CA SER A 377 -39.15 107.66 42.74
C SER A 377 -40.34 108.58 42.47
N GLU A 378 -41.50 108.00 42.12
CA GLU A 378 -42.74 108.75 41.92
C GLU A 378 -43.20 109.44 43.22
N VAL A 379 -43.20 108.71 44.34
CA VAL A 379 -43.59 109.26 45.66
C VAL A 379 -42.67 110.39 46.08
N MET A 380 -41.35 110.24 45.91
CA MET A 380 -40.36 111.27 46.24
C MET A 380 -40.53 112.51 45.35
N THR A 381 -40.73 112.32 44.04
CA THR A 381 -40.97 113.41 43.09
C THR A 381 -42.23 114.20 43.43
N ARG A 382 -43.32 113.50 43.76
CA ARG A 382 -44.58 114.12 44.20
C ARG A 382 -44.38 114.88 45.51
N SER A 383 -43.70 114.29 46.48
CA SER A 383 -43.41 114.94 47.77
C SER A 383 -42.57 116.21 47.60
N ALA A 384 -41.58 116.19 46.70
CA ALA A 384 -40.76 117.37 46.40
C ALA A 384 -41.59 118.49 45.76
N ALA A 385 -42.54 118.15 44.89
CA ALA A 385 -43.48 119.12 44.31
C ALA A 385 -44.40 119.74 45.37
N GLU A 386 -44.98 118.93 46.26
CA GLU A 386 -45.85 119.41 47.34
C GLU A 386 -45.12 120.35 48.32
N VAL A 387 -43.87 120.03 48.69
CA VAL A 387 -43.06 120.90 49.56
C VAL A 387 -42.65 122.20 48.84
N LYS A 388 -42.40 122.14 47.52
CA LYS A 388 -42.13 123.33 46.71
C LYS A 388 -43.36 124.25 46.64
N ASP A 389 -44.55 123.70 46.49
CA ASP A 389 -45.80 124.46 46.53
C ASP A 389 -46.00 125.10 47.92
N LEU A 390 -45.68 124.39 49.00
CA LEU A 390 -45.68 124.95 50.36
C LEU A 390 -44.69 126.12 50.50
N ALA A 391 -43.50 126.02 49.93
CA ALA A 391 -42.52 127.11 49.93
C ALA A 391 -43.05 128.36 49.19
N ILE A 392 -43.71 128.17 48.04
CA ILE A 392 -44.36 129.26 47.29
C ILE A 392 -45.47 129.92 48.12
N GLN A 393 -46.33 129.12 48.76
CA GLN A 393 -47.39 129.64 49.64
C GLN A 393 -46.81 130.39 50.85
N THR A 394 -45.74 129.87 51.45
CA THR A 394 -45.03 130.49 52.58
C THR A 394 -44.43 131.85 52.18
N SER A 395 -43.86 131.96 50.98
CA SER A 395 -43.36 133.22 50.42
C SER A 395 -44.47 134.25 50.20
N GLN A 396 -45.66 133.82 49.75
CA GLN A 396 -46.84 134.67 49.63
C GLN A 396 -47.30 135.17 51.01
N VAL A 397 -47.35 134.30 52.01
CA VAL A 397 -47.68 134.68 53.40
C VAL A 397 -46.66 135.69 53.93
N SER A 398 -45.35 135.47 53.72
CA SER A 398 -44.29 136.42 54.11
C SER A 398 -44.51 137.82 53.52
N SER A 399 -44.93 137.90 52.26
CA SER A 399 -45.24 139.17 51.58
C SER A 399 -46.45 139.88 52.23
N ILE A 400 -47.49 139.12 52.60
CA ILE A 400 -48.67 139.65 53.30
C ILE A 400 -48.29 140.15 54.70
N VAL A 401 -47.50 139.36 55.44
CA VAL A 401 -47.01 139.71 56.78
C VAL A 401 -46.18 141.00 56.73
N SER A 402 -45.29 141.16 55.73
CA SER A 402 -44.53 142.39 55.51
C SER A 402 -45.42 143.60 55.19
N LEU A 403 -46.48 143.42 54.40
CA LEU A 403 -47.47 144.47 54.13
C LEU A 403 -48.20 144.88 55.42
N ILE A 404 -48.65 143.92 56.24
CA ILE A 404 -49.31 144.18 57.53
C ILE A 404 -48.34 144.91 58.47
N GLN A 405 -47.06 144.54 58.50
CA GLN A 405 -46.02 145.23 59.26
C GLN A 405 -45.89 146.70 58.83
N GLY A 406 -45.92 146.95 57.52
CA GLY A 406 -45.96 148.28 56.93
C GLY A 406 -47.18 149.09 57.37
N ILE A 407 -48.38 148.49 57.31
CA ILE A 407 -49.64 149.10 57.76
C ILE A 407 -49.59 149.39 59.26
N ALA A 408 -49.11 148.47 60.09
CA ALA A 408 -48.98 148.64 61.53
C ALA A 408 -48.02 149.79 61.87
N ASN A 409 -46.86 149.86 61.20
CA ASN A 409 -45.92 150.96 61.37
C ASN A 409 -46.50 152.32 60.93
N GLN A 410 -47.23 152.34 59.80
CA GLN A 410 -47.90 153.54 59.31
C GLN A 410 -49.05 153.97 60.25
N THR A 411 -49.79 153.02 60.80
CA THR A 411 -50.88 153.25 61.77
C THR A 411 -50.31 153.78 63.07
N ASN A 412 -49.18 153.25 63.54
CA ASN A 412 -48.47 153.76 64.72
C ASN A 412 -47.96 155.19 64.49
N LEU A 413 -47.42 155.50 63.31
CA LEU A 413 -47.03 156.86 62.93
C LEU A 413 -48.22 157.82 62.83
N LEU A 414 -49.35 157.38 62.26
CA LEU A 414 -50.59 158.16 62.20
C LEU A 414 -51.16 158.42 63.60
N ALA A 415 -51.17 157.39 64.45
CA ALA A 415 -51.60 157.47 65.84
C ALA A 415 -50.70 158.40 66.65
N LEU A 416 -49.38 158.35 66.45
CA LEU A 416 -48.42 159.25 67.06
C LEU A 416 -48.65 160.70 66.61
N ASN A 417 -48.80 160.93 65.31
CA ASN A 417 -49.11 162.27 64.77
C ASN A 417 -50.45 162.80 65.28
N ALA A 418 -51.48 161.96 65.38
CA ALA A 418 -52.77 162.31 65.96
C ALA A 418 -52.69 162.60 67.46
N ALA A 419 -51.88 161.85 68.21
CA ALA A 419 -51.63 162.08 69.63
C ALA A 419 -50.89 163.42 69.86
N ILE A 420 -49.92 163.76 68.99
CA ILE A 420 -49.22 165.05 69.00
C ILE A 420 -50.20 166.20 68.73
N GLU A 421 -51.04 166.10 67.69
CA GLU A 421 -51.98 167.17 67.34
C GLU A 421 -53.14 167.29 68.34
N ALA A 422 -53.57 166.18 68.94
CA ALA A 422 -54.53 166.18 70.05
C ALA A 422 -53.96 166.83 71.32
N ALA A 423 -52.67 166.62 71.62
CA ALA A 423 -51.99 167.34 72.70
C ALA A 423 -51.87 168.84 72.40
N ARG A 424 -51.74 169.21 71.13
CA ARG A 424 -51.67 170.60 70.65
C ARG A 424 -53.00 171.36 70.76
N ALA A 425 -54.13 170.66 70.66
CA ALA A 425 -55.49 171.21 70.83
C ALA A 425 -55.91 171.45 72.30
N GLY A 426 -55.07 171.10 73.28
CA GLY A 426 -55.31 171.37 74.70
C GLY A 426 -56.51 170.61 75.28
N GLU A 427 -57.29 171.24 76.17
CA GLU A 427 -58.44 170.62 76.87
C GLU A 427 -59.48 170.00 75.91
N GLN A 428 -59.68 170.57 74.71
CA GLN A 428 -60.63 170.07 73.71
C GLN A 428 -60.15 168.79 73.00
N GLY A 429 -58.84 168.48 73.06
CA GLY A 429 -58.22 167.33 72.41
C GLY A 429 -58.04 166.10 73.31
N LYS A 430 -58.33 166.20 74.62
CA LYS A 430 -58.10 165.12 75.61
C LYS A 430 -58.74 163.78 75.24
N GLY A 431 -59.98 163.76 74.79
CA GLY A 431 -60.68 162.53 74.37
C GLY A 431 -60.04 161.90 73.12
N PHE A 432 -59.59 162.72 72.18
CA PHE A 432 -58.90 162.27 70.98
C PHE A 432 -57.49 161.75 71.28
N ALA A 433 -56.77 162.36 72.24
CA ALA A 433 -55.44 161.91 72.65
C ALA A 433 -55.47 160.50 73.27
N VAL A 434 -56.49 160.18 74.06
CA VAL A 434 -56.67 158.82 74.63
C VAL A 434 -56.91 157.79 73.52
N VAL A 435 -57.78 158.09 72.54
CA VAL A 435 -58.03 157.20 71.41
C VAL A 435 -56.77 157.03 70.55
N ALA A 436 -56.04 158.11 70.26
CA ALA A 436 -54.80 158.05 69.49
C ALA A 436 -53.71 157.23 70.21
N SER A 437 -53.58 157.36 71.53
CA SER A 437 -52.65 156.54 72.33
C SER A 437 -53.05 155.06 72.32
N GLU A 438 -54.34 154.74 72.39
CA GLU A 438 -54.83 153.36 72.35
C GLU A 438 -54.63 152.74 70.96
N VAL A 439 -54.87 153.49 69.88
CA VAL A 439 -54.58 153.07 68.50
C VAL A 439 -53.08 152.86 68.27
N GLY A 440 -52.22 153.71 68.84
CA GLY A 440 -50.77 153.55 68.77
C GLY A 440 -50.30 152.29 69.51
N LYS A 441 -50.83 152.05 70.71
CA LYS A 441 -50.56 150.82 71.47
C LYS A 441 -51.01 149.57 70.71
N LEU A 442 -52.22 149.58 70.14
CA LEU A 442 -52.75 148.48 69.33
C LEU A 442 -51.89 148.24 68.08
N ALA A 443 -51.44 149.30 67.40
CA ALA A 443 -50.54 149.20 66.25
C ALA A 443 -49.17 148.60 66.64
N GLN A 444 -48.68 148.89 67.84
CA GLN A 444 -47.43 148.32 68.37
C GLN A 444 -47.59 146.84 68.78
N GLU A 445 -48.73 146.46 69.36
CA GLU A 445 -49.08 145.06 69.62
C GLU A 445 -49.23 144.25 68.32
N VAL A 446 -49.89 144.81 67.30
CA VAL A 446 -49.98 144.21 65.96
C VAL A 446 -48.58 144.07 65.34
N SER A 447 -47.72 145.09 65.44
CA SER A 447 -46.34 145.05 64.98
C SER A 447 -45.53 143.92 65.66
N SER A 448 -45.69 143.73 66.97
CA SER A 448 -45.05 142.64 67.70
C SER A 448 -45.55 141.27 67.25
N ALA A 449 -46.87 141.09 67.11
CA ALA A 449 -47.46 139.83 66.65
C ALA A 449 -47.08 139.49 65.20
N VAL A 450 -47.01 140.49 64.32
CA VAL A 450 -46.57 140.33 62.93
C VAL A 450 -45.10 139.93 62.86
N LYS A 451 -44.25 140.47 63.75
CA LYS A 451 -42.85 140.03 63.86
C LYS A 451 -42.73 138.56 64.28
N GLU A 452 -43.51 138.11 65.26
CA GLU A 452 -43.56 136.69 65.65
C GLU A 452 -44.02 135.80 64.49
N ILE A 453 -45.04 136.22 63.73
CA ILE A 453 -45.48 135.51 62.52
C ILE A 453 -44.37 135.49 61.47
N GLN A 454 -43.63 136.60 61.29
CA GLN A 454 -42.52 136.68 60.36
C GLN A 454 -41.39 135.70 60.71
N ASP A 455 -41.07 135.55 62.00
CA ASP A 455 -40.08 134.58 62.48
C ASP A 455 -40.55 133.13 62.20
N ILE A 456 -41.82 132.80 62.48
CA ILE A 456 -42.39 131.48 62.19
C ILE A 456 -42.38 131.18 60.68
N VAL A 457 -42.80 132.14 59.85
CA VAL A 457 -42.80 132.00 58.39
C VAL A 457 -41.38 131.82 57.86
N GLY A 458 -40.41 132.55 58.40
CA GLY A 458 -38.99 132.37 58.08
C GLY A 458 -38.46 130.98 58.46
N GLU A 459 -38.89 130.45 59.61
CA GLU A 459 -38.55 129.09 60.03
C GLU A 459 -39.19 128.02 59.12
N VAL A 460 -40.45 128.19 58.72
CA VAL A 460 -41.15 127.28 57.79
C VAL A 460 -40.50 127.30 56.40
N ASP A 461 -40.08 128.46 55.90
CA ASP A 461 -39.36 128.60 54.63
C ASP A 461 -38.00 127.87 54.69
N ALA A 462 -37.21 128.12 55.74
CA ALA A 462 -35.93 127.45 55.95
C ALA A 462 -36.09 125.92 56.12
N ASN A 463 -37.13 125.46 56.83
CA ASN A 463 -37.48 124.05 56.95
C ASN A 463 -37.85 123.44 55.59
N SER A 464 -38.68 124.13 54.80
CA SER A 464 -39.10 123.68 53.47
C SER A 464 -37.89 123.54 52.53
N ALA A 465 -36.96 124.48 52.55
CA ALA A 465 -35.71 124.40 51.79
C ALA A 465 -34.85 123.19 52.20
N ARG A 466 -34.72 122.90 53.50
CA ARG A 466 -34.01 121.70 53.99
C ARG A 466 -34.69 120.40 53.55
N VAL A 467 -36.02 120.34 53.57
CA VAL A 467 -36.79 119.17 53.14
C VAL A 467 -36.63 118.94 51.64
N ILE A 468 -36.70 120.00 50.81
CA ILE A 468 -36.46 119.92 49.37
C ILE A 468 -35.07 119.34 49.09
N HIS A 469 -34.03 119.88 49.74
CA HIS A 469 -32.67 119.37 49.57
C HIS A 469 -32.55 117.89 49.95
N SER A 470 -33.17 117.48 51.06
CA SER A 470 -33.18 116.07 51.50
C SER A 470 -33.92 115.16 50.50
N LEU A 471 -34.99 115.67 49.87
CA LEU A 471 -35.73 114.93 48.83
C LEU A 471 -34.95 114.82 47.53
N GLU A 472 -34.19 115.84 47.15
CA GLU A 472 -33.28 115.79 45.99
C GLU A 472 -32.17 114.76 46.19
N GLU A 473 -31.53 114.74 47.38
CA GLU A 473 -30.55 113.69 47.75
C GLU A 473 -31.21 112.30 47.79
N GLY A 474 -32.45 112.22 48.28
CA GLY A 474 -33.26 111.00 48.27
C GLY A 474 -33.52 110.47 46.86
N LEU A 475 -33.91 111.34 45.92
CA LEU A 475 -34.10 110.99 44.52
C LEU A 475 -32.82 110.47 43.88
N GLN A 476 -31.67 111.13 44.12
CA GLN A 476 -30.38 110.65 43.62
C GLN A 476 -30.03 109.26 44.17
N THR A 477 -30.33 109.00 45.44
CA THR A 477 -30.12 107.70 46.08
C THR A 477 -31.01 106.62 45.46
N VAL A 478 -32.27 106.96 45.17
CA VAL A 478 -33.22 106.06 44.49
C VAL A 478 -32.77 105.75 43.07
N ASP A 479 -32.27 106.73 42.31
CA ASP A 479 -31.74 106.51 40.96
C ASP A 479 -30.56 105.53 40.95
N ILE A 480 -29.62 105.69 41.90
CA ILE A 480 -28.52 104.74 42.09
C ILE A 480 -29.04 103.35 42.46
N GLY A 481 -30.00 103.28 43.39
CA GLY A 481 -30.64 102.02 43.79
C GLY A 481 -31.33 101.31 42.63
N HIS A 482 -32.09 102.05 41.83
CA HIS A 482 -32.75 101.56 40.63
C HIS A 482 -31.74 100.98 39.62
N SER A 483 -30.64 101.69 39.36
CA SER A 483 -29.57 101.19 38.48
C SER A 483 -28.96 99.88 38.99
N ASN A 484 -28.62 99.80 40.28
CA ASN A 484 -28.01 98.62 40.89
C ASN A 484 -28.94 97.38 40.85
N VAL A 485 -30.24 97.57 41.14
CA VAL A 485 -31.23 96.49 41.07
C VAL A 485 -31.41 96.01 39.63
N LYS A 486 -31.48 96.94 38.66
CA LYS A 486 -31.58 96.60 37.24
C LYS A 486 -30.37 95.82 36.75
N GLU A 487 -29.16 96.23 37.14
CA GLU A 487 -27.92 95.52 36.82
C GLU A 487 -27.93 94.11 37.43
N THR A 488 -28.31 93.98 38.70
CA THR A 488 -28.45 92.66 39.37
C THR A 488 -29.46 91.76 38.64
N GLY A 489 -30.58 92.33 38.17
CA GLY A 489 -31.56 91.62 37.35
C GLY A 489 -30.98 91.12 36.02
N ASN A 490 -30.12 91.91 35.36
CA ASN A 490 -29.41 91.46 34.16
C ASN A 490 -28.44 90.33 34.47
N THR A 491 -27.72 90.37 35.60
CA THR A 491 -26.86 89.27 36.05
C THR A 491 -27.64 87.96 36.23
N PHE A 492 -28.83 87.99 36.85
CA PHE A 492 -29.68 86.79 36.94
C PHE A 492 -30.12 86.26 35.56
N LYS A 493 -30.37 87.15 34.59
CA LYS A 493 -30.70 86.74 33.22
C LYS A 493 -29.51 86.07 32.52
N GLU A 494 -28.29 86.56 32.72
CA GLU A 494 -27.07 85.94 32.20
C GLU A 494 -26.83 84.56 32.85
N ILE A 495 -26.96 84.46 34.17
CA ILE A 495 -26.89 83.17 34.90
C ILE A 495 -27.91 82.17 34.34
N SER A 496 -29.14 82.60 34.04
CA SER A 496 -30.17 81.75 33.44
C SER A 496 -29.75 81.18 32.08
N ASN A 497 -29.07 81.98 31.25
CA ASN A 497 -28.54 81.53 29.97
C ASN A 497 -27.38 80.53 30.15
N LEU A 498 -26.49 80.74 31.13
CA LEU A 498 -25.42 79.79 31.45
C LEU A 498 -25.99 78.44 31.90
N ILE A 499 -27.05 78.44 32.72
CA ILE A 499 -27.74 77.21 33.16
C ILE A 499 -28.38 76.47 31.97
N LYS A 500 -28.95 77.19 30.99
CA LYS A 500 -29.44 76.55 29.76
C LYS A 500 -28.31 75.86 28.99
N GLY A 501 -27.15 76.50 28.89
CA GLY A 501 -25.95 75.89 28.30
C GLY A 501 -25.49 74.64 29.06
N LEU A 502 -25.49 74.69 30.40
CA LEU A 502 -25.19 73.52 31.24
C LEU A 502 -26.16 72.35 31.01
N ASN A 503 -27.45 72.62 30.85
CA ASN A 503 -28.43 71.57 30.53
C ASN A 503 -28.19 70.92 29.15
N GLN A 504 -27.78 71.70 28.15
CA GLN A 504 -27.40 71.18 26.84
C GLN A 504 -26.17 70.28 26.94
N ILE A 505 -25.14 70.72 27.66
CA ILE A 505 -23.93 69.92 27.92
C ILE A 505 -24.29 68.63 28.65
N ASN A 506 -25.15 68.69 29.67
CA ASN A 506 -25.57 67.51 30.41
C ASN A 506 -26.32 66.51 29.52
N THR A 507 -27.16 66.99 28.59
CA THR A 507 -27.88 66.13 27.63
C THR A 507 -26.92 65.43 26.67
N GLU A 508 -25.93 66.14 26.15
CA GLU A 508 -24.90 65.54 25.31
C GLU A 508 -24.05 64.54 26.09
N LEU A 509 -23.75 64.82 27.36
CA LEU A 509 -23.05 63.88 28.24
C LEU A 509 -23.84 62.57 28.40
N SER A 510 -25.16 62.64 28.66
CA SER A 510 -26.03 61.46 28.72
C SER A 510 -25.95 60.61 27.46
N LYS A 511 -25.93 61.26 26.29
CA LYS A 511 -25.85 60.57 25.00
C LYS A 511 -24.53 59.85 24.84
N HIS A 512 -23.41 60.49 25.19
CA HIS A 512 -22.08 59.87 25.14
C HIS A 512 -21.97 58.71 26.14
N MET A 513 -22.54 58.84 27.34
CA MET A 513 -22.57 57.75 28.32
C MET A 513 -23.30 56.51 27.80
N ASN A 514 -24.44 56.69 27.10
CA ASN A 514 -25.13 55.57 26.46
C ASN A 514 -24.28 54.88 25.38
N VAL A 515 -23.52 55.63 24.58
CA VAL A 515 -22.60 55.07 23.59
C VAL A 515 -21.48 54.27 24.27
N ILE A 516 -20.93 54.79 25.36
CA ILE A 516 -19.89 54.11 26.15
C ILE A 516 -20.41 52.76 26.70
N VAL A 517 -21.64 52.73 27.24
CA VAL A 517 -22.29 51.48 27.69
C VAL A 517 -22.40 50.46 26.54
N GLN A 518 -22.84 50.89 25.35
CA GLN A 518 -22.95 50.01 24.19
C GLN A 518 -21.57 49.47 23.75
N GLN A 519 -20.54 50.31 23.72
CA GLN A 519 -19.18 49.88 23.38
C GLN A 519 -18.59 48.93 24.42
N GLN A 520 -18.82 49.19 25.71
CA GLN A 520 -18.38 48.30 26.78
C GLN A 520 -19.02 46.91 26.65
N ASN A 521 -20.32 46.82 26.38
CA ASN A 521 -20.99 45.54 26.13
C ASN A 521 -20.40 44.80 24.92
N ASN A 522 -20.14 45.50 23.81
CA ASN A 522 -19.53 44.89 22.64
C ASN A 522 -18.11 44.36 22.93
N ILE A 523 -17.31 45.12 23.69
CA ILE A 523 -15.98 44.69 24.13
C ILE A 523 -16.10 43.44 25.01
N SER A 524 -17.05 43.40 25.95
CA SER A 524 -17.31 42.23 26.79
C SER A 524 -17.62 40.97 25.97
N LEU A 525 -18.46 41.08 24.95
CA LEU A 525 -18.77 39.98 24.04
C LEU A 525 -17.54 39.52 23.24
N SER A 526 -16.71 40.46 22.76
CA SER A 526 -15.47 40.11 22.08
C SER A 526 -14.47 39.39 22.99
N ILE A 527 -14.45 39.71 24.29
CA ILE A 527 -13.60 39.03 25.27
C ILE A 527 -14.07 37.58 25.49
N GLU A 528 -15.38 37.36 25.62
CA GLU A 528 -15.96 36.01 25.70
C GLU A 528 -15.64 35.18 24.45
N GLU A 529 -15.70 35.80 23.26
CA GLU A 529 -15.34 35.14 22.00
C GLU A 529 -13.85 34.78 21.96
N ILE A 530 -12.95 35.66 22.43
CA ILE A 530 -11.51 35.35 22.53
C ILE A 530 -11.27 34.18 23.49
N ALA A 531 -11.94 34.14 24.64
CA ALA A 531 -11.83 33.04 25.58
C ALA A 531 -12.29 31.71 24.95
N ALA A 532 -13.43 31.71 24.25
CA ALA A 532 -13.92 30.53 23.53
C ALA A 532 -12.97 30.07 22.40
N ILE A 533 -12.39 31.01 21.65
CA ILE A 533 -11.39 30.69 20.62
C ILE A 533 -10.13 30.09 21.25
N ALA A 534 -9.68 30.60 22.41
CA ALA A 534 -8.53 30.06 23.12
C ALA A 534 -8.77 28.61 23.57
N GLU A 535 -9.95 28.30 24.13
CA GLU A 535 -10.34 26.94 24.48
C GLU A 535 -10.43 26.01 23.27
N GLN A 536 -11.06 26.46 22.18
CA GLN A 536 -11.15 25.68 20.95
C GLN A 536 -9.76 25.42 20.33
N SER A 537 -8.87 26.41 20.42
CA SER A 537 -7.49 26.30 19.96
C SER A 537 -6.74 25.26 20.78
N ALA A 538 -6.88 25.28 22.11
CA ALA A 538 -6.28 24.28 22.99
C ALA A 538 -6.73 22.86 22.62
N ALA A 539 -8.03 22.63 22.41
CA ALA A 539 -8.54 21.33 21.97
C ALA A 539 -8.00 20.91 20.59
N GLY A 540 -7.93 21.85 19.64
CA GLY A 540 -7.34 21.60 18.32
C GLY A 540 -5.86 21.24 18.39
N ILE A 541 -5.10 21.92 19.25
CA ILE A 541 -3.67 21.67 19.50
C ILE A 541 -3.45 20.29 20.11
N GLU A 542 -4.28 19.88 21.07
CA GLU A 542 -4.22 18.53 21.65
C GLU A 542 -4.41 17.45 20.56
N GLN A 543 -5.40 17.64 19.68
CA GLN A 543 -5.69 16.69 18.61
C GLN A 543 -4.55 16.57 17.59
N VAL A 544 -3.93 17.70 17.21
CA VAL A 544 -2.80 17.70 16.28
C VAL A 544 -1.55 17.13 16.94
N SER A 545 -1.33 17.42 18.23
CA SER A 545 -0.23 16.82 19.01
C SER A 545 -0.36 15.29 19.07
N ALA A 546 -1.55 14.79 19.39
CA ALA A 546 -1.82 13.36 19.40
C ALA A 546 -1.59 12.72 18.02
N SER A 547 -2.05 13.38 16.95
CA SER A 547 -1.85 12.91 15.57
C SER A 547 -0.36 12.89 15.17
N SER A 548 0.40 13.92 15.59
CA SER A 548 1.84 13.95 15.37
C SER A 548 2.54 12.80 16.09
N GLN A 549 2.16 12.52 17.34
CA GLN A 549 2.72 11.43 18.12
C GLN A 549 2.44 10.05 17.48
N GLN A 550 1.22 9.86 16.97
CA GLN A 550 0.87 8.67 16.20
C GLN A 550 1.68 8.55 14.91
N MET A 551 1.90 9.66 14.20
CA MET A 551 2.72 9.69 12.99
C MET A 551 4.17 9.33 13.28
N SER A 552 4.74 9.82 14.38
CA SER A 552 6.08 9.44 14.84
C SER A 552 6.18 7.93 15.07
N GLY A 553 5.24 7.35 15.83
CA GLY A 553 5.22 5.89 16.08
C GLY A 553 5.01 5.05 14.82
N PHE A 554 4.16 5.49 13.89
CA PHE A 554 3.99 4.83 12.59
C PHE A 554 5.27 4.87 11.75
N THR A 555 5.98 6.00 11.78
CA THR A 555 7.21 6.20 11.02
C THR A 555 8.38 5.38 11.57
N GLU A 556 8.47 5.21 12.90
CA GLU A 556 9.39 4.22 13.49
C GLU A 556 9.10 2.80 12.99
N GLY A 557 7.82 2.44 12.87
CA GLY A 557 7.39 1.17 12.27
C GLY A 557 7.86 1.00 10.82
N ILE A 558 7.74 2.04 9.99
CA ILE A 558 8.25 2.05 8.61
C ILE A 558 9.76 1.84 8.60
N ASN A 559 10.50 2.51 9.48
CA ASN A 559 11.96 2.41 9.53
C ASN A 559 12.41 0.96 9.81
N ASN A 560 11.70 0.26 10.71
CA ASN A 560 11.92 -1.17 10.96
C ASN A 560 11.65 -2.03 9.71
N TRP A 561 10.54 -1.77 8.99
CA TRP A 561 10.24 -2.48 7.74
C TRP A 561 11.27 -2.23 6.63
N VAL A 562 11.77 -1.00 6.53
CA VAL A 562 12.84 -0.63 5.61
C VAL A 562 14.12 -1.40 5.93
N HIS A 563 14.46 -1.53 7.21
CA HIS A 563 15.60 -2.32 7.66
C HIS A 563 15.47 -3.80 7.25
N GLU A 564 14.31 -4.40 7.45
CA GLU A 564 14.02 -5.78 7.04
C GLU A 564 14.02 -5.97 5.51
N LEU A 565 13.47 -5.00 4.75
CA LEU A 565 13.51 -5.00 3.29
C LEU A 565 14.95 -4.93 2.77
N SER A 566 15.77 -4.01 3.30
CA SER A 566 17.19 -3.90 2.91
C SER A 566 17.97 -5.17 3.27
N LYS A 567 17.68 -5.79 4.42
CA LYS A 567 18.28 -7.08 4.80
C LYS A 567 17.88 -8.20 3.83
N THR A 568 16.58 -8.41 3.61
CA THR A 568 16.05 -9.45 2.70
C THR A 568 16.58 -9.25 1.28
N SER A 569 16.69 -8.00 0.84
CA SER A 569 17.21 -7.65 -0.47
C SER A 569 18.71 -7.98 -0.62
N ARG A 570 19.50 -7.77 0.43
CA ARG A 570 20.91 -8.19 0.47
C ARG A 570 21.03 -9.71 0.48
N GLU A 571 20.23 -10.41 1.28
CA GLU A 571 20.21 -11.88 1.30
C GLU A 571 19.84 -12.47 -0.08
N LEU A 572 18.85 -11.89 -0.77
CA LEU A 572 18.46 -12.28 -2.12
C LEU A 572 19.59 -12.03 -3.13
N LYS A 573 20.27 -10.88 -3.02
CA LYS A 573 21.44 -10.56 -3.84
C LYS A 573 22.55 -11.59 -3.63
N ASP A 574 22.94 -11.84 -2.38
CA ASP A 574 23.99 -12.80 -2.02
C ASP A 574 23.67 -14.20 -2.52
N GLU A 575 22.44 -14.70 -2.35
CA GLU A 575 22.03 -16.03 -2.83
C GLU A 575 22.02 -16.10 -4.36
N SER A 576 21.63 -15.03 -5.04
CA SER A 576 21.66 -14.95 -6.50
C SER A 576 23.08 -14.80 -7.08
N GLU A 577 24.02 -14.21 -6.35
CA GLU A 577 25.44 -14.09 -6.73
C GLU A 577 26.19 -15.42 -6.66
N ARG A 578 25.66 -16.42 -5.92
CA ARG A 578 26.17 -17.80 -5.99
C ARG A 578 26.05 -18.39 -7.40
N PHE A 579 25.12 -17.88 -8.20
CA PHE A 579 24.99 -18.22 -9.60
C PHE A 579 25.84 -17.26 -10.45
N LYS A 580 26.92 -17.78 -11.04
CA LYS A 580 27.79 -17.05 -11.97
C LYS A 580 27.15 -17.02 -13.35
N VAL A 581 26.44 -15.93 -13.63
CA VAL A 581 25.69 -15.67 -14.87
C VAL A 581 26.40 -14.75 -15.85
#